data_AF-A0A382JCB1-F1
#
_entry.id   AF-A0A382JCB1-F1
#
_cell.length_a   1.000
_cell.length_b   1.000
_cell.length_c   1.000
_cell.angle_alpha   90.00
_cell.angle_beta   90.00
_cell.angle_gamma   90.00
#
_symmetry.space_group_name_H-M   'P 1'
#
loop_
_entity.id
_entity.type
_entity.pdbx_description
1 polymer ?
#
loop_
_entity_poly.entity_id
_entity_poly.type
_entity_poly.pdbx_seq_one_letter_code
_entity_poly.pdbx_strand_id
1 'polypeptide(L)'
;MGVPKRLTEMQKRFAEFVVFGGTDGPMTQGEAAIAAGYAKDSARVEGSQLLNPRYSPLVVQYVGKLKEERLEKHKITYDTHLAELARIKEMALKKNSFSAAVNAETNRGKAGGLYIERKIIKHGKLEDMSEQELEAKMKQILDDYAPILNVTPTEKLPKPKSKLKQSTTKKLSSSTDSSKENTPEPATPSANKSQ
;
A
#
# COMPACT_ATOMS: atom_id res chain seq x y z
N MET A 1 14.37 18.35 45.12
CA MET A 1 12.94 17.97 45.24
C MET A 1 12.81 16.54 44.73
N GLY A 2 12.43 15.59 45.59
CA GLY A 2 12.30 14.18 45.21
C GLY A 2 11.13 13.94 44.24
N VAL A 3 11.25 12.94 43.38
CA VAL A 3 10.19 12.57 42.43
C VAL A 3 8.95 12.10 43.22
N PRO A 4 7.76 12.67 43.00
CA PRO A 4 6.54 12.24 43.67
C PRO A 4 6.28 10.74 43.45
N LYS A 5 5.77 10.02 44.45
CA LYS A 5 5.57 8.56 44.37
C LYS A 5 4.32 8.15 43.57
N ARG A 6 3.39 9.08 43.30
CA ARG A 6 2.09 8.84 42.65
C ARG A 6 1.71 10.01 41.75
N LEU A 7 0.95 9.74 40.67
CA LEU A 7 0.35 10.78 39.82
C LEU A 7 -0.77 11.51 40.54
N THR A 8 -0.85 12.82 40.34
CA THR A 8 -2.01 13.63 40.76
C THR A 8 -3.20 13.38 39.83
N GLU A 9 -4.42 13.73 40.28
CA GLU A 9 -5.62 13.56 39.45
C GLU A 9 -5.58 14.44 38.19
N MET A 10 -5.07 15.68 38.30
CA MET A 10 -4.86 16.56 37.14
C MET A 10 -3.87 15.97 36.13
N GLN A 11 -2.79 15.34 36.60
CA GLN A 11 -1.82 14.67 35.72
C GLN A 11 -2.42 13.45 35.00
N LYS A 12 -3.31 12.71 35.67
CA LYS A 12 -4.02 11.58 35.04
C LYS A 12 -4.99 12.07 33.97
N ARG A 13 -5.81 13.08 34.27
CA ARG A 13 -6.74 13.70 33.31
C ARG A 13 -5.99 14.27 32.11
N PHE A 14 -4.88 14.96 32.34
CA PHE A 14 -4.00 15.45 31.28
C PHE A 14 -3.53 14.31 30.36
N ALA A 15 -3.04 13.21 30.92
CA ALA A 15 -2.59 12.05 30.15
C ALA A 15 -3.73 11.41 29.34
N GLU A 16 -4.93 11.32 29.92
CA GLU A 16 -6.13 10.82 29.23
C GLU A 16 -6.50 11.71 28.05
N PHE A 17 -6.55 13.04 28.22
CA PHE A 17 -6.83 13.97 27.13
C PHE A 17 -5.76 13.94 26.03
N VAL A 18 -4.49 13.76 26.38
CA VAL A 18 -3.41 13.62 25.40
C VAL A 18 -3.54 12.36 24.55
N VAL A 19 -4.04 11.25 25.12
CA VAL A 19 -4.13 9.96 24.41
C VAL A 19 -5.47 9.76 23.71
N PHE A 20 -6.58 10.11 24.35
CA PHE A 20 -7.93 9.90 23.82
C PHE A 20 -8.51 11.13 23.13
N GLY A 21 -8.00 12.33 23.42
CA GLY A 21 -8.58 13.57 22.95
C GLY A 21 -9.75 14.04 23.82
N GLY A 22 -10.36 15.15 23.40
CA GLY A 22 -11.57 15.71 23.98
C GLY A 22 -12.82 15.33 23.18
N THR A 23 -13.95 15.97 23.49
CA THR A 23 -15.23 15.76 22.77
C THR A 23 -15.12 16.05 21.28
N ASP A 24 -14.28 17.01 20.92
CA ASP A 24 -14.16 17.55 19.56
C ASP A 24 -13.02 16.90 18.77
N GLY A 25 -12.33 15.90 19.35
CA GLY A 25 -11.26 15.16 18.71
C GLY A 25 -9.90 15.31 19.39
N PRO A 26 -8.78 15.10 18.67
CA PRO A 26 -7.44 15.11 19.26
C PRO A 26 -7.08 16.51 19.79
N MET A 27 -6.61 16.57 21.02
CA MET A 27 -6.21 17.82 21.68
C MET A 27 -4.70 18.04 21.62
N THR A 28 -4.29 19.30 21.52
CA THR A 28 -2.89 19.68 21.72
C THR A 28 -2.51 19.62 23.21
N GLN A 29 -1.21 19.61 23.50
CA GLN A 29 -0.72 19.54 24.89
C GLN A 29 -1.20 20.73 25.74
N GLY A 30 -1.25 21.93 25.16
CA GLY A 30 -1.75 23.11 25.87
C GLY A 30 -3.23 23.02 26.17
N GLU A 31 -4.04 22.57 25.21
CA GLU A 31 -5.49 22.39 25.40
C GLU A 31 -5.79 21.28 26.40
N ALA A 32 -5.06 20.16 26.34
CA ALA A 32 -5.17 19.07 27.30
C ALA A 32 -4.81 19.53 28.73
N ALA A 33 -3.81 20.42 28.87
CA ALA A 33 -3.45 20.99 30.16
C ALA A 33 -4.56 21.92 30.69
N ILE A 34 -5.13 22.78 29.83
CA ILE A 34 -6.27 23.63 30.21
C ILE A 34 -7.47 22.77 30.64
N ALA A 35 -7.80 21.72 29.87
CA ALA A 35 -8.89 20.81 30.17
C ALA A 35 -8.67 20.00 31.46
N ALA A 36 -7.41 19.70 31.78
CA ALA A 36 -7.03 19.06 33.04
C ALA A 36 -7.05 20.01 34.26
N GLY A 37 -7.24 21.32 34.04
CA GLY A 37 -7.37 22.34 35.08
C GLY A 37 -6.12 23.17 35.35
N TYR A 38 -5.11 23.14 34.47
CA TYR A 38 -3.92 23.98 34.59
C TYR A 38 -4.19 25.42 34.12
N ALA A 39 -3.40 26.38 34.63
CA ALA A 39 -3.61 27.80 34.34
C ALA A 39 -3.39 28.09 32.85
N LYS A 40 -4.32 28.84 32.23
CA LYS A 40 -4.33 29.08 30.78
C LYS A 40 -3.05 29.74 30.26
N ASP A 41 -2.47 30.65 31.03
CA ASP A 41 -1.29 31.42 30.64
C ASP A 41 -0.02 30.57 30.62
N SER A 42 0.07 29.55 31.47
CA SER A 42 1.22 28.63 31.57
C SER A 42 0.98 27.26 30.94
N ALA A 43 -0.26 26.92 30.57
CA ALA A 43 -0.67 25.59 30.13
C ALA A 43 0.17 25.02 28.97
N ARG A 44 0.61 25.87 28.04
CA ARG A 44 1.49 25.42 26.93
C ARG A 44 2.85 24.95 27.45
N VAL A 45 3.43 25.70 28.38
CA VAL A 45 4.75 25.39 28.97
C VAL A 45 4.62 24.18 29.88
N GLU A 46 3.60 24.17 30.74
CA GLU A 46 3.33 23.06 31.67
C GLU A 46 3.01 21.76 30.93
N GLY A 47 2.19 21.80 29.86
CA GLY A 47 1.90 20.63 29.04
C GLY A 47 3.16 20.00 28.43
N SER A 48 4.11 20.83 27.97
CA SER A 48 5.40 20.37 27.46
C SER A 48 6.29 19.79 28.58
N GLN A 49 6.31 20.43 29.76
CA GLN A 49 7.03 19.92 30.92
C GLN A 49 6.47 18.57 31.38
N LEU A 50 5.14 18.41 31.41
CA LEU A 50 4.44 17.19 31.82
C LEU A 50 4.69 15.99 30.91
N LEU A 51 5.05 16.22 29.64
CA LEU A 51 5.43 15.16 28.70
C LEU A 51 6.94 14.96 28.58
N ASN A 52 7.74 15.73 29.28
CA ASN A 52 9.18 15.57 29.26
C ASN A 52 9.63 14.53 30.31
N PRO A 53 10.30 13.44 29.91
CA PRO A 53 10.75 12.41 30.85
C PRO A 53 11.70 12.91 31.95
N ARG A 54 12.37 14.05 31.73
CA ARG A 54 13.29 14.65 32.71
C ARG A 54 12.55 15.35 33.84
N TYR A 55 11.43 15.99 33.54
CA TYR A 55 10.64 16.76 34.52
C TYR A 55 9.55 15.90 35.18
N SER A 56 8.90 15.04 34.40
CA SER A 56 7.72 14.26 34.85
C SER A 56 7.75 12.82 34.33
N PRO A 57 8.75 12.01 34.72
CA PRO A 57 8.91 10.64 34.21
C PRO A 57 7.66 9.76 34.41
N LEU A 58 6.94 9.94 35.53
CA LEU A 58 5.75 9.15 35.82
C LEU A 58 4.57 9.45 34.89
N VAL A 59 4.40 10.72 34.51
CA VAL A 59 3.32 11.13 33.60
C VAL A 59 3.58 10.51 32.23
N VAL A 60 4.83 10.56 31.75
CA VAL A 60 5.22 9.92 30.49
C VAL A 60 5.00 8.41 30.53
N GLN A 61 5.36 7.73 31.62
CA GLN A 61 5.09 6.30 31.78
C GLN A 61 3.59 6.00 31.71
N TYR A 62 2.75 6.79 32.37
CA TYR A 62 1.29 6.60 32.34
C TYR A 62 0.72 6.85 30.94
N VAL A 63 1.16 7.90 30.25
CA VAL A 63 0.81 8.15 28.84
C VAL A 63 1.24 6.99 27.95
N GLY A 64 2.41 6.40 28.18
CA GLY A 64 2.89 5.20 27.48
C GLY A 64 1.93 4.01 27.66
N LYS A 65 1.54 3.71 28.90
CA LYS A 65 0.56 2.65 29.19
C LYS A 65 -0.79 2.88 28.50
N LEU A 66 -1.31 4.09 28.56
CA LEU A 66 -2.58 4.42 27.88
C LEU A 66 -2.48 4.27 26.35
N LYS A 67 -1.34 4.62 25.75
CA LYS A 67 -1.09 4.40 24.32
C LYS A 67 -1.01 2.91 24.00
N GLU A 68 -0.32 2.12 24.81
CA GLU A 68 -0.26 0.66 24.66
C GLU A 68 -1.64 0.02 24.76
N GLU A 69 -2.45 0.40 25.76
CA GLU A 69 -3.84 -0.06 25.88
C GLU A 69 -4.69 0.31 24.66
N ARG A 70 -4.53 1.53 24.13
CA ARG A 70 -5.19 1.96 22.90
C ARG A 70 -4.75 1.13 21.70
N LEU A 71 -3.45 0.87 21.56
CA LEU A 71 -2.90 0.05 20.49
C LEU A 71 -3.38 -1.41 20.59
N GLU A 72 -3.41 -1.98 21.79
CA GLU A 72 -3.85 -3.35 22.02
C GLU A 72 -5.34 -3.52 21.68
N LYS A 73 -6.20 -2.53 21.98
CA LYS A 73 -7.62 -2.54 21.56
C LYS A 73 -7.80 -2.56 20.05
N HIS A 74 -6.88 -1.95 19.30
CA HIS A 74 -6.92 -1.90 17.83
C HIS A 74 -6.03 -2.94 17.16
N LYS A 75 -5.44 -3.85 17.94
CA LYS A 75 -4.56 -4.88 17.42
C LYS A 75 -5.35 -5.90 16.63
N ILE A 76 -4.86 -6.18 15.43
CA ILE A 76 -5.43 -7.19 14.55
C ILE A 76 -4.76 -8.52 14.89
N THR A 77 -5.51 -9.37 15.57
CA THR A 77 -5.18 -10.78 15.79
C THR A 77 -5.95 -11.62 14.77
N TYR A 78 -5.59 -12.89 14.63
CA TYR A 78 -6.28 -13.79 13.71
C TYR A 78 -7.80 -13.83 13.96
N ASP A 79 -8.19 -14.04 15.23
CA ASP A 79 -9.59 -14.14 15.62
C ASP A 79 -10.33 -12.80 15.42
N THR A 80 -9.72 -11.68 15.81
CA THR A 80 -10.33 -10.37 15.64
C THR A 80 -10.48 -9.99 14.17
N HIS A 81 -9.52 -10.38 13.31
CA HIS A 81 -9.63 -10.19 11.86
C HIS A 81 -10.81 -10.98 11.26
N LEU A 82 -10.96 -12.25 11.62
CA LEU A 82 -12.08 -13.07 11.14
C LEU A 82 -13.44 -12.54 11.63
N ALA A 83 -13.51 -12.08 12.88
CA ALA A 83 -14.71 -11.49 13.45
C ALA A 83 -15.09 -10.17 12.75
N GLU A 84 -14.12 -9.30 12.48
CA GLU A 84 -14.36 -8.04 11.77
C GLU A 84 -14.80 -8.28 10.32
N LEU A 85 -14.22 -9.26 9.60
CA LEU A 85 -14.69 -9.63 8.27
C LEU A 85 -16.14 -10.15 8.28
N ALA A 86 -16.54 -10.91 9.30
CA ALA A 86 -17.92 -11.34 9.48
C ALA A 86 -18.85 -10.15 9.73
N ARG A 87 -18.44 -9.20 10.58
CA ARG A 87 -19.18 -7.96 10.86
C ARG A 87 -19.35 -7.10 9.60
N ILE A 88 -18.29 -6.93 8.79
CA ILE A 88 -18.32 -6.20 7.53
C ILE A 88 -19.30 -6.86 6.55
N LYS A 89 -19.29 -8.19 6.46
CA LYS A 89 -20.25 -8.95 5.64
C LYS A 89 -21.68 -8.66 6.07
N GLU A 90 -21.99 -8.74 7.36
CA GLU A 90 -23.34 -8.46 7.87
C GLU A 90 -23.78 -7.02 7.57
N MET A 91 -22.89 -6.05 7.76
CA MET A 91 -23.18 -4.65 7.42
C MET A 91 -23.40 -4.45 5.91
N ALA A 92 -22.64 -5.14 5.07
CA ALA A 92 -22.81 -5.11 3.62
C ALA A 92 -24.15 -5.73 3.19
N LEU A 93 -24.54 -6.87 3.77
CA LEU A 93 -25.84 -7.50 3.54
C LEU A 93 -27.00 -6.60 3.98
N LYS A 94 -26.88 -5.95 5.15
CA LYS A 94 -27.88 -4.95 5.62
C LYS A 94 -28.04 -3.78 4.65
N LYS A 95 -26.97 -3.38 3.95
CA LYS A 95 -26.97 -2.33 2.93
C LYS A 95 -27.30 -2.85 1.52
N ASN A 96 -27.70 -4.12 1.37
CA ASN A 96 -27.92 -4.79 0.09
C ASN A 96 -26.73 -4.74 -0.88
N SER A 97 -25.50 -4.61 -0.34
CA SER A 97 -24.27 -4.61 -1.13
C SER A 97 -23.65 -6.01 -1.17
N PHE A 98 -24.11 -6.83 -2.12
CA PHE A 98 -23.67 -8.22 -2.23
C PHE A 98 -22.22 -8.38 -2.67
N SER A 99 -21.72 -7.49 -3.55
CA SER A 99 -20.32 -7.52 -3.98
C SER A 99 -19.35 -7.33 -2.80
N ALA A 100 -19.64 -6.38 -1.91
CA ALA A 100 -18.87 -6.17 -0.69
C ALA A 100 -18.95 -7.38 0.26
N ALA A 101 -20.13 -8.01 0.39
CA ALA A 101 -20.31 -9.20 1.21
C ALA A 101 -19.50 -10.41 0.69
N VAL A 102 -19.50 -10.65 -0.62
CA VAL A 102 -18.73 -11.73 -1.26
C VAL A 102 -17.22 -11.50 -1.12
N ASN A 103 -16.76 -10.26 -1.27
CA ASN A 103 -15.35 -9.90 -1.06
C ASN A 103 -14.92 -10.13 0.39
N ALA A 104 -15.75 -9.76 1.37
CA ALA A 104 -15.48 -10.02 2.78
C ALA A 104 -15.37 -11.52 3.09
N GLU A 105 -16.26 -12.36 2.53
CA GLU A 105 -16.20 -13.81 2.71
C GLU A 105 -14.99 -14.44 2.00
N THR A 106 -14.65 -13.97 0.79
CA THR A 106 -13.45 -14.43 0.06
C THR A 106 -12.19 -14.13 0.86
N ASN A 107 -12.06 -12.92 1.41
CA ASN A 107 -10.93 -12.54 2.26
C ASN A 107 -10.91 -13.32 3.58
N ARG A 108 -12.09 -13.67 4.12
CA ARG A 108 -12.20 -14.53 5.29
C ARG A 108 -11.70 -15.94 4.99
N GLY A 109 -12.04 -16.50 3.83
CA GLY A 109 -11.50 -17.77 3.38
C GLY A 109 -9.99 -17.72 3.14
N LYS A 110 -9.46 -16.62 2.58
CA LYS A 110 -8.01 -16.41 2.42
C LYS A 110 -7.30 -16.37 3.77
N ALA A 111 -7.83 -15.63 4.74
CA ALA A 111 -7.32 -15.62 6.11
C ALA A 111 -7.42 -17.01 6.76
N GLY A 112 -8.49 -17.75 6.49
CA GLY A 112 -8.70 -19.13 6.91
C GLY A 112 -7.77 -20.17 6.27
N GLY A 113 -6.91 -19.76 5.31
CA GLY A 113 -6.02 -20.68 4.59
C GLY A 113 -6.73 -21.57 3.57
N LEU A 114 -8.01 -21.32 3.26
CA LEU A 114 -8.77 -22.06 2.25
C LEU A 114 -8.30 -21.74 0.82
N TYR A 115 -7.65 -20.59 0.63
CA TYR A 115 -7.09 -20.17 -0.64
C TYR A 115 -5.58 -20.23 -0.60
N ILE A 116 -4.99 -20.78 -1.66
CA ILE A 116 -3.54 -20.80 -1.87
C ILE A 116 -3.28 -19.95 -3.11
N GLU A 117 -2.59 -18.82 -2.94
CA GLU A 117 -2.13 -18.01 -4.06
C GLU A 117 -0.92 -18.68 -4.71
N ARG A 118 -1.05 -19.08 -5.98
CA ARG A 118 0.06 -19.63 -6.77
C ARG A 118 0.53 -18.60 -7.78
N LYS A 119 1.65 -17.96 -7.50
CA LYS A 119 2.34 -17.08 -8.46
C LYS A 119 3.36 -17.89 -9.25
N ILE A 120 3.08 -18.16 -10.52
CA ILE A 120 4.05 -18.79 -11.43
C ILE A 120 5.05 -17.72 -11.86
N ILE A 121 6.26 -17.75 -11.31
CA ILE A 121 7.37 -16.91 -11.76
C ILE A 121 8.01 -17.61 -12.96
N LYS A 122 7.58 -17.24 -14.17
CA LYS A 122 8.28 -17.62 -15.39
C LYS A 122 9.63 -16.89 -15.42
N HIS A 123 10.70 -17.61 -15.17
CA HIS A 123 12.07 -17.14 -15.27
C HIS A 123 12.55 -17.39 -16.71
N GLY A 124 13.25 -16.43 -17.31
CA GLY A 124 13.70 -16.49 -18.70
C GLY A 124 12.87 -15.68 -19.69
N LYS A 125 12.37 -14.50 -19.30
CA LYS A 125 12.04 -13.48 -20.31
C LYS A 125 13.34 -13.13 -21.06
N LEU A 126 13.25 -12.99 -22.37
CA LEU A 126 14.40 -12.70 -23.23
C LEU A 126 15.11 -11.39 -22.81
N GLU A 127 14.36 -10.48 -22.21
CA GLU A 127 14.77 -9.15 -21.74
C GLU A 127 15.61 -9.17 -20.46
N ASP A 128 15.51 -10.24 -19.63
CA ASP A 128 16.27 -10.37 -18.37
C ASP A 128 17.58 -11.15 -18.55
N MET A 129 17.88 -11.63 -19.77
CA MET A 129 19.12 -12.35 -20.08
C MET A 129 20.21 -11.35 -20.50
N SER A 130 21.44 -11.58 -20.04
CA SER A 130 22.57 -10.80 -20.56
C SER A 130 22.78 -11.08 -22.06
N GLU A 131 23.35 -10.14 -22.80
CA GLU A 131 23.62 -10.29 -24.25
C GLU A 131 24.40 -11.58 -24.54
N GLN A 132 25.33 -11.95 -23.67
CA GLN A 132 26.14 -13.17 -23.78
C GLN A 132 25.32 -14.46 -23.62
N GLU A 133 24.38 -14.49 -22.66
CA GLU A 133 23.48 -15.63 -22.46
C GLU A 133 22.44 -15.73 -23.58
N LEU A 134 22.03 -14.60 -24.16
CA LEU A 134 21.16 -14.55 -25.32
C LEU A 134 21.86 -15.13 -26.56
N GLU A 135 23.08 -14.71 -26.83
CA GLU A 135 23.89 -15.25 -27.94
C GLU A 135 24.16 -16.75 -27.78
N ALA A 136 24.46 -17.20 -26.55
CA ALA A 136 24.67 -18.62 -26.27
C ALA A 136 23.41 -19.44 -26.56
N LYS A 137 22.23 -18.96 -26.15
CA LYS A 137 20.96 -19.62 -26.47
C LYS A 137 20.63 -19.56 -27.96
N MET A 138 20.94 -18.46 -28.65
CA MET A 138 20.77 -18.37 -30.11
C MET A 138 21.65 -19.37 -30.84
N LYS A 139 22.92 -19.52 -30.43
CA LYS A 139 23.84 -20.52 -30.99
C LYS A 139 23.34 -21.94 -30.77
N GLN A 140 22.90 -22.25 -29.55
CA GLN A 140 22.33 -23.56 -29.23
C GLN A 140 21.09 -23.89 -30.09
N ILE A 141 20.21 -22.91 -30.30
CA ILE A 141 19.05 -23.07 -31.20
C ILE A 141 19.52 -23.33 -32.64
N LEU A 142 20.54 -22.64 -33.14
CA LEU A 142 21.05 -22.88 -34.49
C LEU A 142 21.64 -24.29 -34.64
N ASP A 143 22.35 -24.79 -33.63
CA ASP A 143 22.92 -26.13 -33.64
C ASP A 143 21.83 -27.21 -33.57
N ASP A 144 20.83 -27.03 -32.70
CA ASP A 144 19.71 -27.97 -32.52
C ASP A 144 18.82 -28.04 -33.78
N TYR A 145 18.67 -26.94 -34.52
CA TYR A 145 17.85 -26.86 -35.74
C TYR A 145 18.67 -26.94 -37.04
N ALA A 146 20.00 -27.04 -36.98
CA ALA A 146 20.88 -27.26 -38.12
C ALA A 146 20.50 -28.48 -39.00
N PRO A 147 20.00 -29.61 -38.44
CA PRO A 147 19.59 -30.76 -39.25
C PRO A 147 18.41 -30.45 -40.18
N ILE A 148 17.57 -29.47 -39.81
CA ILE A 148 16.35 -29.11 -40.54
C ILE A 148 16.63 -27.98 -41.55
N LEU A 149 17.56 -27.08 -41.24
CA LEU A 149 17.99 -25.98 -42.12
C LEU A 149 18.79 -26.44 -43.35
N ASN A 150 19.51 -27.56 -43.25
CA ASN A 150 20.39 -28.04 -44.31
C ASN A 150 19.70 -28.92 -45.38
N VAL A 151 18.36 -28.98 -45.41
CA VAL A 151 17.63 -29.91 -46.28
C VAL A 151 16.92 -29.25 -47.49
N THR A 152 17.16 -27.98 -47.80
CA THR A 152 16.61 -27.33 -49.01
C THR A 152 17.67 -27.09 -50.09
N PRO A 153 17.59 -27.79 -51.25
CA PRO A 153 18.47 -27.58 -52.40
C PRO A 153 18.37 -26.13 -52.90
N THR A 154 19.51 -25.45 -53.04
CA THR A 154 19.61 -24.14 -53.68
C THR A 154 19.30 -24.24 -55.17
N GLU A 155 18.06 -23.95 -55.55
CA GLU A 155 17.68 -23.72 -56.93
C GLU A 155 17.88 -22.23 -57.29
N LYS A 156 18.61 -22.01 -58.38
CA LYS A 156 19.08 -20.71 -58.88
C LYS A 156 17.90 -19.75 -59.09
N LEU A 157 17.94 -18.56 -58.50
CA LEU A 157 17.00 -17.47 -58.81
C LEU A 157 17.44 -16.71 -60.08
N PRO A 158 16.64 -16.67 -61.17
CA PRO A 158 16.85 -15.74 -62.27
C PRO A 158 16.15 -14.40 -61.99
N LYS A 159 16.82 -13.30 -62.35
CA LYS A 159 16.23 -11.93 -62.35
C LYS A 159 15.43 -11.71 -63.65
N PRO A 160 14.21 -11.14 -63.58
CA PRO A 160 13.86 -10.00 -64.46
C PRO A 160 12.98 -8.95 -63.74
N LYS A 161 13.36 -7.66 -63.80
CA LYS A 161 12.88 -6.58 -64.70
C LYS A 161 11.44 -6.05 -64.48
N SER A 162 11.42 -4.80 -64.02
CA SER A 162 10.62 -3.64 -64.47
C SER A 162 9.07 -3.61 -64.42
N LYS A 163 8.59 -2.61 -63.66
CA LYS A 163 7.40 -1.73 -63.85
C LYS A 163 6.00 -2.37 -63.86
N LEU A 164 5.10 -1.90 -62.97
CA LEU A 164 3.93 -1.07 -63.36
C LEU A 164 3.17 -0.46 -62.14
N LYS A 165 2.39 0.58 -62.43
CA LYS A 165 1.71 1.56 -61.56
C LYS A 165 0.40 1.07 -60.90
N GLN A 166 0.13 1.63 -59.71
CA GLN A 166 -1.12 2.17 -59.12
C GLN A 166 -2.52 1.61 -59.50
N SER A 167 -3.37 1.38 -58.46
CA SER A 167 -4.77 1.85 -58.36
C SER A 167 -5.40 1.50 -56.98
N THR A 168 -5.71 2.49 -56.14
CA THR A 168 -7.04 3.02 -55.71
C THR A 168 -7.89 2.20 -54.71
N THR A 169 -8.06 2.82 -53.53
CA THR A 169 -9.27 3.02 -52.69
C THR A 169 -10.13 1.83 -52.21
N LYS A 170 -10.32 1.74 -50.88
CA LYS A 170 -11.65 1.99 -50.25
C LYS A 170 -11.56 2.08 -48.72
N LYS A 171 -12.10 3.18 -48.21
CA LYS A 171 -12.45 3.46 -46.82
C LYS A 171 -13.68 2.63 -46.45
N LEU A 172 -13.64 1.84 -45.39
CA LEU A 172 -14.85 1.48 -44.64
C LEU A 172 -14.53 1.23 -43.17
N SER A 173 -15.32 1.90 -42.34
CA SER A 173 -15.35 1.98 -40.89
C SER A 173 -15.40 0.62 -40.16
N SER A 174 -14.71 0.54 -39.02
CA SER A 174 -15.35 0.04 -37.80
C SER A 174 -14.71 0.69 -36.57
N SER A 175 -15.57 1.40 -35.86
CA SER A 175 -15.41 1.90 -34.51
C SER A 175 -15.41 0.74 -33.50
N THR A 176 -14.47 0.74 -32.55
CA THR A 176 -14.83 0.63 -31.13
C THR A 176 -13.71 1.14 -30.25
N ASP A 177 -14.15 2.02 -29.36
CA ASP A 177 -13.43 2.85 -28.42
C ASP A 177 -12.73 2.03 -27.33
N SER A 178 -11.44 2.25 -27.18
CA SER A 178 -10.60 1.72 -26.10
C SER A 178 -10.57 2.74 -24.97
N SER A 179 -11.38 2.50 -23.94
CA SER A 179 -11.33 3.23 -22.67
C SER A 179 -10.09 2.80 -21.89
N LYS A 180 -9.15 3.74 -21.74
CA LYS A 180 -7.96 3.63 -20.89
C LYS A 180 -8.36 3.56 -19.42
N GLU A 181 -7.84 2.55 -18.72
CA GLU A 181 -7.82 2.50 -17.26
C GLU A 181 -6.56 3.23 -16.77
N ASN A 182 -6.77 4.32 -16.03
CA ASN A 182 -5.72 5.10 -15.38
C ASN A 182 -5.36 4.46 -14.03
N THR A 183 -4.11 4.03 -13.88
CA THR A 183 -3.46 3.82 -12.59
C THR A 183 -2.63 5.07 -12.23
N PRO A 184 -2.81 5.68 -11.05
CA PRO A 184 -1.92 6.73 -10.58
C PRO A 184 -0.77 6.14 -9.76
N GLU A 185 0.46 6.53 -10.09
CA GLU A 185 1.66 6.33 -9.28
C GLU A 185 2.33 7.70 -8.96
N PRO A 186 3.23 7.77 -7.97
CA PRO A 186 3.20 8.77 -6.90
C PRO A 186 4.02 10.04 -7.19
N ALA A 187 3.58 11.14 -6.56
CA ALA A 187 4.26 12.44 -6.61
C ALA A 187 5.45 12.51 -5.65
N THR A 188 6.64 12.83 -6.18
CA THR A 188 7.76 13.39 -5.42
C THR A 188 7.74 14.92 -5.51
N PRO A 189 7.97 15.68 -4.41
CA PRO A 189 7.91 17.13 -4.43
C PRO A 189 9.21 17.75 -4.95
N SER A 190 9.12 18.62 -5.97
CA SER A 190 10.24 19.43 -6.46
C SER A 190 10.28 20.79 -5.79
N ALA A 191 11.48 21.20 -5.41
CA ALA A 191 11.81 22.40 -4.65
C ALA A 191 11.45 23.69 -5.41
N ASN A 192 10.79 24.62 -4.72
CA ASN A 192 10.50 25.96 -5.22
C ASN A 192 11.73 26.86 -4.96
N LYS A 193 12.23 27.51 -6.02
CA LYS A 193 13.33 28.48 -5.95
C LYS A 193 12.73 29.88 -6.17
N SER A 194 12.90 30.72 -5.16
CA SER A 194 12.46 32.10 -5.08
C SER A 194 12.99 32.97 -6.22
N GLN A 195 12.14 33.88 -6.69
CA GLN A 195 12.52 35.20 -7.23
C GLN A 195 12.04 36.26 -6.24
#